data_AF-A0A151IEA3-F1
#
_entry.id   AF-A0A151IEA3-F1
#
_cell.length_a   1.000
_cell.length_b   1.000
_cell.length_c   1.000
_cell.angle_alpha   90.00
_cell.angle_beta   90.00
_cell.angle_gamma   90.00
#
_symmetry.space_group_name_H-M   'P 1'
#
loop_
_entity.id
_entity.type
_entity.pdbx_description
1 polymer ?
#
loop_
_entity_poly.entity_id
_entity_poly.type
_entity_poly.pdbx_seq_one_letter_code
_entity_poly.pdbx_strand_id
1 'polypeptide(L)'
;YRWSDASVLLLLRTYQEMEKKFHDGKVSHKKCWEMVSKSLKDHGHSVTGPQCASKLRSLKKTYKSIKDHNNKSGNNRRTWHHFEVLKIITILIFSF
;
A
#
# COMPACT_ATOMS: atom_id res chain seq x y z
N TYR A 1 -9.33 8.96 10.01
CA TYR A 1 -8.82 9.61 8.79
C TYR A 1 -9.55 9.04 7.58
N ARG A 2 -10.08 9.88 6.69
CA ARG A 2 -10.73 9.45 5.44
C ARG A 2 -9.70 9.49 4.32
N TRP A 3 -9.45 8.34 3.69
CA TRP A 3 -8.47 8.22 2.62
C TRP A 3 -9.07 8.64 1.28
N SER A 4 -8.53 9.72 0.69
CA SER A 4 -8.75 10.08 -0.72
C SER A 4 -7.78 9.33 -1.64
N ASP A 5 -8.07 9.29 -2.94
CA ASP A 5 -7.21 8.64 -3.93
C ASP A 5 -5.79 9.21 -3.94
N ALA A 6 -5.66 10.54 -3.83
CA ALA A 6 -4.36 11.21 -3.71
C ALA A 6 -3.58 10.75 -2.47
N SER A 7 -4.23 10.66 -1.31
CA SER A 7 -3.57 10.21 -0.08
C SER A 7 -3.18 8.72 -0.12
N VAL A 8 -3.96 7.89 -0.82
CA VAL A 8 -3.65 6.48 -1.06
C VAL A 8 -2.45 6.36 -1.99
N LEU A 9 -2.41 7.13 -3.08
CA LEU A 9 -1.30 7.13 -4.01
C LEU A 9 -0.01 7.56 -3.32
N LEU A 10 -0.05 8.64 -2.53
CA LEU A 10 1.10 9.08 -1.75
C LEU A 10 1.57 8.00 -0.77
N LEU A 11 0.67 7.37 0.00
CA LEU A 11 1.01 6.26 0.89
C LEU A 11 1.77 5.15 0.15
N LEU A 12 1.29 4.76 -1.03
CA LEU A 12 1.88 3.67 -1.79
C LEU A 12 3.26 4.04 -2.35
N ARG A 13 3.44 5.28 -2.82
CA ARG A 13 4.73 5.79 -3.30
C ARG A 13 5.76 5.88 -2.17
N THR A 14 5.39 6.50 -1.06
CA THR A 14 6.28 6.61 0.11
C THR A 14 6.65 5.23 0.66
N TYR A 15 5.71 4.27 0.68
CA TYR A 15 6.01 2.90 1.09
C TYR A 15 7.02 2.22 0.14
N GLN A 16 6.86 2.41 -1.17
CA GLN A 16 7.78 1.86 -2.19
C GLN A 16 9.20 2.41 -2.00
N GLU A 17 9.36 3.72 -1.79
CA GLU A 17 10.66 4.34 -1.55
C GLU A 17 11.32 3.84 -0.25
N MET A 18 10.52 3.54 0.76
CA MET A 18 10.98 3.08 2.07
C MET A 18 11.13 1.56 2.16
N GLU A 19 10.78 0.81 1.11
CA GLU A 19 10.72 -0.66 1.13
C GLU A 19 12.03 -1.29 1.59
N LYS A 20 13.17 -0.80 1.10
CA LYS A 20 14.49 -1.31 1.51
C LYS A 20 14.70 -1.21 3.02
N LYS A 21 14.23 -0.13 3.65
CA LYS A 21 14.33 0.07 5.11
C LYS A 21 13.40 -0.83 5.91
N PHE A 22 12.32 -1.32 5.29
CA PHE A 22 11.48 -2.34 5.91
C PHE A 22 12.15 -3.72 5.93
N HIS A 23 13.07 -4.00 4.99
CA HIS A 23 13.68 -5.33 4.82
C HIS A 23 15.14 -5.42 5.29
N ASP A 24 15.86 -4.31 5.41
CA ASP A 24 17.29 -4.31 5.79
C ASP A 24 17.54 -4.62 7.27
N GLY A 25 16.48 -4.66 8.10
CA GLY A 25 16.53 -4.96 9.53
C GLY A 25 17.20 -3.89 10.41
N LYS A 26 17.69 -2.79 9.82
CA LYS A 26 18.40 -1.71 10.55
C LYS A 26 17.44 -0.78 11.26
N VAL A 27 16.21 -0.68 10.77
CA VAL A 27 15.17 0.18 11.31
C VAL A 27 13.95 -0.65 11.69
N SER A 28 13.43 -0.44 12.91
CA SER A 28 12.23 -1.16 13.33
C SER A 28 11.04 -0.83 12.44
N HIS A 29 10.15 -1.81 12.21
CA HIS A 29 8.93 -1.59 11.44
C HIS A 29 8.10 -0.42 11.98
N LYS A 30 8.03 -0.28 13.32
CA LYS A 30 7.36 0.86 13.97
C LYS A 30 7.95 2.18 13.47
N LYS A 31 9.28 2.31 13.45
CA LYS A 31 9.95 3.52 13.02
C LYS A 31 9.80 3.77 11.52
N CYS A 32 9.81 2.73 10.70
CA CYS A 32 9.50 2.85 9.27
C CYS A 32 8.09 3.41 9.04
N TRP A 33 7.09 2.92 9.78
CA TRP A 33 5.74 3.46 9.70
C TRP A 33 5.61 4.89 10.21
N GLU A 34 6.36 5.27 11.25
CA GLU A 34 6.44 6.66 11.69
C GLU A 34 6.99 7.57 10.58
N MET A 35 8.07 7.16 9.89
CA MET A 35 8.65 7.91 8.77
C MET A 35 7.66 8.07 7.61
N VAL A 36 6.95 7.00 7.25
CA VAL A 36 5.88 7.06 6.24
C VAL A 36 4.79 8.03 6.67
N SER A 37 4.31 7.94 7.92
CA SER A 37 3.27 8.85 8.40
C SER A 37 3.73 10.30 8.45
N LYS A 38 5.00 10.55 8.74
CA LYS A 38 5.59 11.90 8.72
C LYS A 38 5.55 12.47 7.31
N SER A 39 6.00 11.72 6.31
CA SER A 39 5.93 12.16 4.91
C SER A 39 4.50 12.51 4.49
N LEU A 40 3.50 11.70 4.89
CA LEU A 40 2.10 12.01 4.62
C LEU A 40 1.63 13.30 5.31
N LYS A 41 2.03 13.52 6.57
CA LYS A 41 1.72 14.77 7.29
C LYS A 41 2.35 16.00 6.64
N ASP A 42 3.58 15.87 6.14
CA ASP A 42 4.28 16.95 5.45
C ASP A 42 3.55 17.36 4.14
N HIS A 43 2.71 16.46 3.60
CA HIS A 43 1.83 16.72 2.46
C HIS A 43 0.37 17.05 2.89
N GLY A 44 0.15 17.43 4.14
CA GLY A 44 -1.15 17.86 4.67
C GLY A 44 -2.08 16.71 5.11
N HIS A 45 -1.61 15.47 5.15
CA HIS A 45 -2.41 14.33 5.59
C HIS A 45 -2.12 13.95 7.05
N SER A 46 -3.00 14.35 7.97
CA SER A 46 -2.86 14.03 9.40
C SER A 46 -3.17 12.56 9.70
N VAL A 47 -2.18 11.70 9.51
CA VAL A 47 -2.25 10.24 9.74
C VAL A 47 -1.16 9.75 10.69
N THR A 48 -1.36 8.59 11.32
CA THR A 48 -0.36 7.93 12.15
C THR A 48 0.26 6.71 11.47
N GLY A 49 1.43 6.26 11.93
CA GLY A 49 2.07 5.04 11.43
C GLY A 49 1.15 3.82 11.43
N PRO A 50 0.42 3.52 12.52
CA PRO A 50 -0.57 2.44 12.55
C PRO A 50 -1.71 2.61 11.53
N GLN A 51 -2.16 3.84 11.26
CA GLN A 51 -3.18 4.10 10.23
C GLN A 51 -2.63 3.81 8.82
N CYS A 52 -1.39 4.21 8.52
CA CYS A 52 -0.71 3.88 7.27
C CYS A 52 -0.57 2.36 7.09
N ALA A 53 -0.12 1.66 8.15
CA ALA A 53 0.05 0.21 8.13
C ALA A 53 -1.27 -0.53 7.91
N SER A 54 -2.33 -0.12 8.62
CA SER A 54 -3.67 -0.69 8.48
C SER A 54 -4.22 -0.47 7.08
N LYS A 55 -4.10 0.75 6.54
CA LYS A 55 -4.54 1.07 5.18
C LYS A 55 -3.82 0.21 4.14
N LEU A 56 -2.49 0.10 4.21
CA LEU A 56 -1.73 -0.73 3.27
C LEU A 56 -2.16 -2.20 3.35
N ARG A 57 -2.39 -2.72 4.55
CA ARG A 57 -2.88 -4.09 4.76
C ARG A 57 -4.23 -4.31 4.08
N SER A 58 -5.17 -3.39 4.25
CA SER A 58 -6.48 -3.46 3.59
C SER A 58 -6.35 -3.41 2.06
N LEU A 59 -5.52 -2.53 1.53
CA LEU A 59 -5.27 -2.43 0.07
C LEU A 59 -4.70 -3.75 -0.49
N LYS A 60 -3.71 -4.34 0.19
CA LYS A 60 -3.14 -5.65 -0.17
C LYS A 60 -4.19 -6.77 -0.14
N LYS A 61 -5.06 -6.78 0.89
CA LYS A 61 -6.15 -7.76 1.00
C LYS A 61 -7.15 -7.64 -0.16
N THR A 62 -7.58 -6.43 -0.49
CA THR A 62 -8.50 -6.20 -1.62
C THR A 62 -7.87 -6.61 -2.95
N TYR A 63 -6.61 -6.25 -3.19
CA TYR A 63 -5.87 -6.67 -4.38
C TYR A 63 -5.84 -8.20 -4.52
N LYS A 64 -5.43 -8.90 -3.45
CA LYS A 64 -5.41 -10.37 -3.42
C LYS A 64 -6.78 -10.96 -3.72
N SER A 65 -7.84 -10.46 -3.09
CA SER A 65 -9.20 -10.95 -3.31
C SER A 65 -9.66 -10.81 -4.76
N ILE A 66 -9.35 -9.68 -5.42
CA ILE A 66 -9.69 -9.46 -6.83
C ILE A 66 -8.87 -10.36 -7.74
N LYS A 67 -7.55 -10.47 -7.49
CA LYS A 67 -6.67 -11.37 -8.24
C LYS A 67 -7.13 -12.82 -8.15
N ASP A 68 -7.39 -13.31 -6.94
CA ASP A 68 -7.85 -14.68 -6.70
C ASP A 68 -9.22 -14.94 -7.33
N HIS A 69 -10.12 -13.96 -7.33
CA HIS A 69 -11.41 -14.07 -8.03
C HIS A 69 -11.23 -14.19 -9.54
N ASN A 70 -10.38 -13.34 -10.13
CA ASN A 70 -10.17 -13.28 -11.57
C ASN A 70 -9.36 -14.46 -12.12
N ASN A 71 -8.62 -15.18 -11.26
CA ASN A 71 -7.87 -16.37 -11.63
C ASN A 71 -8.72 -17.66 -11.67
N LYS A 72 -9.98 -17.63 -11.19
CA LYS A 72 -10.87 -18.79 -11.23
C LYS A 72 -11.65 -18.83 -12.54
N SER A 73 -11.55 -19.93 -13.28
CA SER A 73 -12.31 -20.16 -14.51
C SER A 73 -13.82 -20.08 -14.26
N GLY A 74 -14.55 -19.47 -15.19
CA GLY A 74 -16.01 -19.27 -15.08
C GLY A 74 -16.45 -18.02 -14.30
N ASN A 75 -15.51 -17.29 -13.66
CA ASN A 75 -15.85 -16.02 -13.01
C ASN A 75 -15.85 -14.85 -13.99
N ASN A 76 -16.79 -13.92 -13.78
CA ASN A 76 -16.74 -12.60 -14.41
C ASN A 76 -15.54 -11.78 -13.89
N ARG A 77 -14.94 -10.96 -14.74
CA ARG A 77 -13.83 -10.09 -14.32
C ARG A 77 -14.30 -9.02 -13.35
N ARG A 78 -13.63 -8.93 -12.19
CA ARG A 78 -13.75 -7.80 -11.25
C ARG A 78 -12.67 -6.77 -11.55
N THR A 79 -13.06 -5.51 -11.60
CA THR A 79 -12.17 -4.36 -11.70
C THR A 79 -12.25 -3.52 -10.43
N TRP A 80 -11.19 -2.80 -10.11
CA TRP A 80 -11.18 -1.83 -9.02
C TRP A 80 -10.26 -0.67 -9.38
N HIS A 81 -10.67 0.56 -9.04
CA HIS A 81 -10.01 1.78 -9.50
C HIS A 81 -8.52 1.85 -9.07
N HIS A 82 -8.19 1.31 -7.89
CA HIS A 82 -6.79 1.21 -7.42
C HIS A 82 -6.09 -0.09 -7.83
N PHE A 83 -6.76 -0.99 -8.57
CA PHE A 83 -6.21 -2.29 -8.91
C PHE A 83 -4.95 -2.15 -9.76
N GLU A 84 -4.94 -1.29 -10.78
CA GLU A 84 -3.77 -1.11 -11.65
C GLU A 84 -2.61 -0.44 -10.90
N VAL A 85 -2.87 0.59 -10.07
CA VAL A 85 -1.84 1.22 -9.23
C VAL A 85 -1.22 0.21 -8.26
N LEU A 86 -2.04 -0.59 -7.59
CA LEU A 86 -1.56 -1.65 -6.70
C LEU A 86 -0.91 -2.78 -7.46
N LYS A 87 -1.36 -3.14 -8.66
CA LYS A 87 -0.75 -4.16 -9.50
C LYS A 87 0.65 -3.74 -9.91
N ILE A 88 0.83 -2.51 -10.38
CA ILE A 88 2.15 -1.92 -10.70
C ILE A 88 3.05 -1.97 -9.46
N ILE A 89 2.56 -1.48 -8.32
CA ILE A 89 3.36 -1.41 -7.09
C ILE A 89 3.64 -2.81 -6.52
N THR A 90 2.71 -3.76 -6.63
CA THR A 90 2.93 -5.15 -6.17
C THR A 90 3.89 -5.89 -7.10
N ILE A 91 3.85 -5.67 -8.41
CA ILE A 91 4.82 -6.24 -9.35
C ILE A 91 6.23 -5.71 -9.07
N LEU A 92 6.37 -4.43 -8.73
CA LEU A 92 7.66 -3.80 -8.44
C LEU A 92 8.25 -4.17 -7.06
N ILE A 93 7.41 -4.56 -6.09
CA ILE A 93 7.78 -4.87 -4.69
C ILE A 93 7.87 -6.39 -4.43
N PHE A 94 7.22 -7.22 -5.25
CA PHE A 94 7.16 -8.69 -5.06
C PHE A 94 7.68 -9.49 -6.25
N SER A 95 8.47 -8.89 -7.15
CA SER A 95 9.27 -9.69 -8.10
C SER A 95 10.51 -10.24 -7.38
N PHE A 96 10.30 -11.37 -6.70
CA PHE A 96 11.29 -12.41 -6.41
C PHE A 96 10.63 -13.76 -6.72
#